data_AF-A0A7S2R2X9-F1
#
_entry.id   AF-A0A7S2R2X9-F1
#
_cell.length_a   1.000
_cell.length_b   1.000
_cell.length_c   1.000
_cell.angle_alpha   90.00
_cell.angle_beta   90.00
_cell.angle_gamma   90.00
#
_symmetry.space_group_name_H-M   'P 1'
#
loop_
_entity.id
_entity.type
_entity.pdbx_description
1 polymer ?
#
loop_
_entity_poly.entity_id
_entity_poly.type
_entity_poly.pdbx_seq_one_letter_code
_entity_poly.pdbx_strand_id
1 'polypeptide(L)'
;SWPIGKVAFSLLPLAGTSTRRATVEECIIPDTMWTHDQIQGVVNVNVPVRQTVVKLSKAAGGGLWVHNPVAPTPQLIKMVRKLEAKYGPVRHIVLGSVALEHKATLGPFAQYFPDATVWLQPGQWSFPVQLPIQFLGVQQSGSHLQEIPFESISSSNKNKKQKTGTSSPEWARDFDYEVLDPLRFKSVGAFSETAFFHIFTKTLIVTDSVVSVTADPPKIIQEDPRAMLFHARDSINEIVEDNEETRRKGWRRMVQFGLVFFPSEIDVVPTAEAISEAVNINPSMKVLGEGAVPFSLYPWKWHDNNADLKNFEAISQGGQLF
;
A
#
# COMPACT_ATOMS: atom_id res chain seq x y z
N SER A 1 -2.52 1.88 -28.96
CA SER A 1 -2.07 2.85 -27.93
C SER A 1 -3.30 3.48 -27.31
N TRP A 2 -3.46 3.40 -25.99
CA TRP A 2 -4.67 3.90 -25.30
C TRP A 2 -4.44 5.36 -24.85
N PRO A 3 -4.97 6.37 -25.59
CA PRO A 3 -4.66 7.77 -25.32
C PRO A 3 -5.22 8.29 -23.97
N ILE A 4 -6.19 7.57 -23.39
CA ILE A 4 -6.87 7.93 -22.15
C ILE A 4 -6.18 7.33 -20.90
N GLY A 5 -5.32 6.32 -21.06
CA GLY A 5 -4.69 5.62 -19.93
C GLY A 5 -3.80 6.49 -19.03
N LYS A 6 -3.33 7.64 -19.53
CA LYS A 6 -2.52 8.60 -18.73
C LYS A 6 -3.35 9.50 -17.82
N VAL A 7 -4.66 9.61 -18.04
CA VAL A 7 -5.56 10.55 -17.33
C VAL A 7 -6.70 9.82 -16.62
N ALA A 8 -7.13 8.65 -17.11
CA ALA A 8 -8.24 7.90 -16.52
C ALA A 8 -8.05 7.61 -15.02
N PHE A 9 -6.85 7.22 -14.60
CA PHE A 9 -6.63 6.76 -13.22
C PHE A 9 -6.55 7.89 -12.19
N SER A 10 -6.27 9.13 -12.57
CA SER A 10 -6.06 10.23 -11.61
C SER A 10 -7.35 10.90 -11.13
N LEU A 11 -8.49 10.67 -11.79
CA LEU A 11 -9.79 11.24 -11.44
C LEU A 11 -10.75 10.22 -10.82
N LEU A 12 -10.32 8.97 -10.64
CA LEU A 12 -11.16 7.90 -10.14
C LEU A 12 -11.14 7.87 -8.60
N PRO A 13 -12.28 7.58 -7.95
CA PRO A 13 -12.36 7.59 -6.51
C PRO A 13 -11.40 6.53 -5.93
N LEU A 14 -10.51 6.97 -5.04
CA LEU A 14 -9.63 6.07 -4.30
C LEU A 14 -10.45 5.31 -3.26
N ALA A 15 -10.34 3.98 -3.24
CA ALA A 15 -10.98 3.14 -2.24
C ALA A 15 -10.63 3.64 -0.82
N GLY A 16 -11.67 3.78 0.01
CA GLY A 16 -11.57 4.29 1.37
C GLY A 16 -11.45 5.82 1.51
N THR A 17 -11.70 6.61 0.46
CA THR A 17 -11.84 8.08 0.57
C THR A 17 -13.30 8.52 0.78
N SER A 18 -14.25 7.87 0.11
CA SER A 18 -15.69 8.11 0.24
C SER A 18 -16.46 6.96 0.89
N THR A 19 -15.77 5.84 1.16
CA THR A 19 -16.33 4.63 1.78
C THR A 19 -15.67 4.37 3.14
N ARG A 20 -16.33 3.55 3.97
CA ARG A 20 -15.77 3.05 5.23
C ARG A 20 -14.38 2.45 4.97
N ARG A 21 -13.37 2.93 5.69
CA ARG A 21 -12.00 2.41 5.66
C ARG A 21 -11.76 1.58 6.92
N ALA A 22 -12.02 0.29 6.82
CA ALA A 22 -11.75 -0.65 7.91
C ALA A 22 -10.23 -0.83 8.11
N THR A 23 -9.84 -1.10 9.36
CA THR A 23 -8.50 -1.56 9.71
C THR A 23 -8.57 -2.95 10.30
N VAL A 24 -7.78 -3.87 9.76
CA VAL A 24 -7.54 -5.20 10.35
C VAL A 24 -6.21 -5.16 11.09
N GLU A 25 -6.25 -5.40 12.40
CA GLU A 25 -5.06 -5.55 13.23
C GLU A 25 -4.68 -7.03 13.34
N GLU A 26 -3.39 -7.32 13.23
CA GLU A 26 -2.85 -8.65 13.50
C GLU A 26 -1.64 -8.56 14.43
N CYS A 27 -1.61 -9.40 15.46
CA CYS A 27 -0.45 -9.57 16.33
C CYS A 27 0.48 -10.60 15.70
N ILE A 28 1.56 -10.13 15.07
CA ILE A 28 2.54 -11.01 14.41
C ILE A 28 3.42 -11.68 15.44
N ILE A 29 3.89 -10.92 16.45
CA ILE A 29 4.70 -11.43 17.55
C ILE A 29 4.16 -10.84 18.85
N PRO A 30 3.67 -11.69 19.78
CA PRO A 30 3.15 -11.23 21.06
C PRO A 30 4.10 -10.28 21.78
N ASP A 31 3.52 -9.20 22.31
CA ASP A 31 4.23 -8.14 23.04
C ASP A 31 5.38 -7.44 22.29
N THR A 32 5.46 -7.60 20.96
CA THR A 32 6.59 -7.12 20.16
C THR A 32 6.18 -6.46 18.84
N MET A 33 5.32 -7.10 18.03
CA MET A 33 5.05 -6.66 16.66
C MET A 33 3.60 -6.86 16.25
N TRP A 34 3.03 -5.82 15.64
CA TRP A 34 1.66 -5.79 15.13
C TRP A 34 1.62 -5.20 13.73
N THR A 35 0.65 -5.60 12.93
CA THR A 35 0.35 -4.99 11.64
C THR A 35 -1.06 -4.43 11.63
N HIS A 36 -1.25 -3.36 10.86
CA HIS A 36 -2.54 -2.74 10.61
C HIS A 36 -2.72 -2.61 9.10
N ASP A 37 -3.63 -3.41 8.55
CA ASP A 37 -3.89 -3.43 7.13
C ASP A 37 -5.14 -2.60 6.81
N GLN A 38 -5.08 -1.82 5.73
CA GLN A 38 -6.20 -1.08 5.15
C GLN A 38 -6.25 -1.33 3.64
N ILE A 39 -7.40 -1.04 3.02
CA ILE A 39 -7.53 -1.07 1.57
C ILE A 39 -7.11 0.27 0.96
N GLN A 40 -6.37 0.21 -0.13
CA GLN A 40 -6.24 1.30 -1.11
C GLN A 40 -6.52 0.72 -2.50
N GLY A 41 -7.03 1.51 -3.44
CA GLY A 41 -7.35 0.99 -4.76
C GLY A 41 -8.07 1.99 -5.64
N VAL A 42 -8.15 1.68 -6.92
CA VAL A 42 -8.88 2.43 -7.95
C VAL A 42 -9.62 1.40 -8.81
N VAL A 43 -10.82 1.74 -9.30
CA VAL A 43 -11.68 0.83 -10.11
C VAL A 43 -11.93 -0.55 -9.49
N ASN A 44 -12.06 -0.62 -8.17
CA ASN A 44 -12.18 -1.88 -7.41
C ASN A 44 -10.99 -2.86 -7.54
N VAL A 45 -9.86 -2.41 -8.09
CA VAL A 45 -8.57 -3.08 -7.90
C VAL A 45 -8.02 -2.67 -6.53
N ASN A 46 -8.59 -3.29 -5.50
CA ASN A 46 -8.24 -3.08 -4.11
C ASN A 46 -6.97 -3.86 -3.76
N VAL A 47 -5.98 -3.15 -3.24
CA VAL A 47 -4.72 -3.68 -2.72
C VAL A 47 -4.63 -3.45 -1.20
N PRO A 48 -4.04 -4.40 -0.46
CA PRO A 48 -3.74 -4.19 0.95
C PRO A 48 -2.55 -3.23 1.08
N VAL A 49 -2.69 -2.21 1.93
CA VAL A 49 -1.58 -1.38 2.41
C VAL A 49 -1.38 -1.62 3.90
N ARG A 50 -0.12 -1.75 4.33
CA ARG A 50 0.23 -2.19 5.67
C ARG A 50 1.05 -1.16 6.42
N GLN A 51 0.64 -0.91 7.66
CA GLN A 51 1.47 -0.32 8.70
C GLN A 51 2.01 -1.43 9.60
N THR A 52 3.27 -1.34 10.01
CA THR A 52 3.85 -2.24 11.02
C THR A 52 4.22 -1.45 12.26
N VAL A 53 3.82 -1.92 13.43
CA VAL A 53 4.18 -1.33 14.74
C VAL A 53 5.07 -2.31 15.48
N VAL A 54 6.24 -1.82 15.93
CA VAL A 54 7.20 -2.59 16.71
C VAL A 54 7.44 -1.91 18.06
N LYS A 55 7.43 -2.69 19.13
CA LYS A 55 7.84 -2.23 20.46
C LYS A 55 9.36 -2.16 20.52
N LEU A 56 9.88 -1.00 20.90
CA LEU A 56 11.31 -0.77 21.06
C LEU A 56 11.81 -1.29 22.41
N SER A 57 13.04 -1.80 22.40
CA SER A 57 13.79 -2.21 23.58
C SER A 57 14.15 -1.01 24.45
N LYS A 58 14.53 -1.28 25.70
CA LYS A 58 15.04 -0.21 26.59
C LYS A 58 16.32 0.42 26.06
N ALA A 59 17.14 -0.33 25.32
CA ALA A 59 18.38 0.19 24.72
C ALA A 59 18.08 1.18 23.58
N ALA A 60 16.95 0.99 22.88
CA ALA A 60 16.40 1.92 21.89
C ALA A 60 15.49 3.01 22.50
N GLY A 61 15.44 3.15 23.82
CA GLY A 61 14.62 4.17 24.50
C GLY A 61 13.18 3.77 24.84
N GLY A 62 12.74 2.55 24.52
CA GLY A 62 11.38 2.05 24.76
C GLY A 62 10.31 2.67 23.85
N GLY A 63 9.03 2.44 24.11
CA GLY A 63 7.93 2.97 23.28
C GLY A 63 7.72 2.20 21.98
N LEU A 64 7.15 2.87 20.98
CA LEU A 64 6.75 2.27 19.71
C LEU A 64 7.44 2.92 18.51
N TRP A 65 7.74 2.07 17.54
CA TRP A 65 8.22 2.40 16.20
C TRP A 65 7.17 1.99 15.18
N VAL A 66 6.80 2.89 14.28
CA VAL A 66 5.71 2.70 13.30
C VAL A 66 6.26 2.86 11.89
N HIS A 67 6.11 1.84 11.05
CA HIS A 67 6.55 1.84 9.65
C HIS A 67 5.39 1.95 8.68
N ASN A 68 5.54 2.80 7.67
CA ASN A 68 4.58 3.08 6.60
C ASN A 68 3.15 3.22 7.13
N PRO A 69 2.90 4.26 7.95
CA PRO A 69 1.60 4.42 8.60
C PRO A 69 0.46 4.49 7.59
N VAL A 70 -0.64 3.82 7.91
CA VAL A 70 -1.87 3.83 7.11
C VAL A 70 -2.80 4.95 7.58
N ALA A 71 -3.94 5.16 6.91
CA ALA A 71 -4.77 6.32 7.16
C ALA A 71 -5.28 6.35 8.61
N PRO A 72 -5.19 7.49 9.33
CA PRO A 72 -5.51 7.61 10.75
C PRO A 72 -7.01 7.64 11.01
N THR A 73 -7.71 6.56 10.70
CA THR A 73 -9.12 6.40 11.05
C THR A 73 -9.26 6.37 12.58
N PRO A 74 -10.44 6.73 13.13
CA PRO A 74 -10.68 6.60 14.57
C PRO A 74 -10.43 5.17 15.09
N GLN A 75 -10.68 4.15 14.25
CA GLN A 75 -10.38 2.76 14.55
C GLN A 75 -8.88 2.51 14.70
N LEU A 76 -8.07 2.91 13.70
CA LEU A 76 -6.61 2.76 13.74
C LEU A 76 -6.00 3.50 14.93
N ILE A 77 -6.38 4.77 15.14
CA ILE A 77 -5.84 5.56 16.23
C ILE A 77 -6.17 4.91 17.58
N LYS A 78 -7.39 4.41 17.77
CA LYS A 78 -7.75 3.67 19.00
C LYS A 78 -6.88 2.41 19.19
N MET A 79 -6.55 1.69 18.13
CA MET A 79 -5.65 0.53 18.17
C MET A 79 -4.24 0.95 18.61
N VAL A 80 -3.66 1.97 17.97
CA VAL A 80 -2.32 2.47 18.32
C VAL A 80 -2.27 3.03 19.75
N ARG A 81 -3.29 3.78 20.20
CA ARG A 81 -3.37 4.27 21.59
C ARG A 81 -3.41 3.15 22.64
N LYS A 82 -4.02 2.00 22.32
CA LYS A 82 -3.97 0.82 23.22
C LYS A 82 -2.56 0.28 23.36
N LEU A 83 -1.79 0.26 22.27
CA LEU A 83 -0.38 -0.12 22.31
C LEU A 83 0.42 0.91 23.12
N GLU A 84 0.18 2.21 22.95
CA GLU A 84 0.88 3.24 23.73
C GLU A 84 0.63 3.11 25.23
N ALA A 85 -0.62 2.85 25.62
CA ALA A 85 -0.98 2.66 27.02
C ALA A 85 -0.23 1.47 27.68
N LYS A 86 0.17 0.47 26.90
CA LYS A 86 0.86 -0.73 27.41
C LYS A 86 2.38 -0.66 27.27
N TYR A 87 2.90 -0.05 26.21
CA TYR A 87 4.32 -0.15 25.84
C TYR A 87 5.05 1.20 25.77
N GLY A 88 4.35 2.31 25.98
CA GLY A 88 4.90 3.66 25.88
C GLY A 88 4.60 4.33 24.55
N PRO A 89 4.91 5.63 24.42
CA PRO A 89 4.45 6.46 23.29
C PRO A 89 5.02 6.00 21.96
N VAL A 90 4.35 6.38 20.86
CA VAL A 90 4.96 6.36 19.53
C VAL A 90 6.12 7.35 19.53
N ARG A 91 7.35 6.83 19.43
CA ARG A 91 8.58 7.63 19.38
C ARG A 91 9.06 7.88 17.97
N HIS A 92 8.81 6.93 17.07
CA HIS A 92 9.35 6.97 15.71
C HIS A 92 8.28 6.57 14.71
N ILE A 93 8.13 7.40 13.67
CA ILE A 93 7.29 7.14 12.51
C ILE A 93 8.21 7.12 11.30
N VAL A 94 8.23 6.01 10.58
CA VAL A 94 9.15 5.77 9.48
C VAL A 94 8.36 5.63 8.19
N LEU A 95 8.71 6.45 7.20
CA LEU A 95 8.31 6.24 5.82
C LEU A 95 9.46 5.51 5.12
N GLY A 96 9.30 4.21 4.89
CA GLY A 96 10.31 3.34 4.31
C GLY A 96 10.35 3.33 2.78
N SER A 97 9.49 4.09 2.09
CA SER A 97 9.40 4.13 0.62
C SER A 97 9.22 5.55 0.08
N VAL A 98 9.53 5.77 -1.19
CA VAL A 98 9.18 7.01 -1.92
C VAL A 98 7.85 6.92 -2.67
N ALA A 99 7.19 5.75 -2.60
CA ALA A 99 5.92 5.50 -3.27
C ALA A 99 4.80 6.35 -2.65
N LEU A 100 3.91 6.88 -3.50
CA LEU A 100 2.94 7.91 -3.11
C LEU A 100 1.85 7.34 -2.16
N GLU A 101 1.51 6.07 -2.34
CA GLU A 101 0.56 5.30 -1.56
C GLU A 101 0.92 5.24 -0.07
N HIS A 102 2.20 5.03 0.25
CA HIS A 102 2.70 5.03 1.63
C HIS A 102 2.94 6.46 2.16
N LYS A 103 3.23 7.40 1.26
CA LYS A 103 3.51 8.79 1.60
C LYS A 103 2.25 9.59 1.96
N ALA A 104 1.12 9.30 1.31
CA ALA A 104 -0.11 10.08 1.43
C ALA A 104 -0.68 10.12 2.86
N THR A 105 -0.52 9.03 3.60
CA THR A 105 -1.06 8.87 4.96
C THR A 105 -0.08 9.29 6.06
N LEU A 106 1.21 9.49 5.72
CA LEU A 106 2.26 9.84 6.66
C LEU A 106 1.92 11.09 7.49
N GLY A 107 1.66 12.22 6.82
CA GLY A 107 1.40 13.48 7.50
C GLY A 107 0.15 13.45 8.38
N PRO A 108 -1.02 13.05 7.85
CA PRO A 108 -2.23 12.90 8.65
C PRO A 108 -2.03 11.99 9.87
N PHE A 109 -1.32 10.88 9.74
CA PHE A 109 -1.03 10.00 10.87
C PHE A 109 -0.10 10.67 11.89
N ALA A 110 0.98 11.30 11.43
CA ALA A 110 1.98 11.94 12.28
C ALA A 110 1.42 13.09 13.14
N GLN A 111 0.33 13.74 12.70
CA GLN A 111 -0.37 14.77 13.49
C GLN A 111 -0.97 14.24 14.80
N TYR A 112 -1.27 12.94 14.89
CA TYR A 112 -1.76 12.33 16.13
C TYR A 112 -0.62 12.06 17.13
N PHE A 113 0.63 12.09 16.69
CA PHE A 113 1.81 11.78 17.51
C PHE A 113 2.87 12.89 17.33
N PRO A 114 2.57 14.13 17.76
CA PRO A 114 3.40 15.30 17.46
C PRO A 114 4.83 15.19 18.02
N ASP A 115 5.02 14.46 19.12
CA ASP A 115 6.32 14.28 19.77
C ASP A 115 7.20 13.22 19.09
N ALA A 116 6.63 12.41 18.19
CA ALA A 116 7.38 11.37 17.49
C ALA A 116 8.36 11.99 16.48
N THR A 117 9.54 11.38 16.31
CA THR A 117 10.45 11.68 15.20
C THR A 117 9.95 10.99 13.93
N VAL A 118 9.77 11.76 12.86
CA VAL A 118 9.48 11.26 11.52
C VAL A 118 10.80 11.02 10.77
N TRP A 119 10.99 9.80 10.30
CA TRP A 119 12.13 9.36 9.51
C TRP A 119 11.69 9.09 8.07
N LEU A 120 12.37 9.70 7.11
CA LEU A 120 12.02 9.59 5.69
C LEU A 120 13.03 8.76 4.93
N GLN A 121 12.54 7.85 4.10
CA GLN A 121 13.29 7.26 3.01
C GLN A 121 13.94 8.37 2.18
N PRO A 122 15.27 8.37 1.99
CA PRO A 122 15.96 9.35 1.17
C PRO A 122 15.41 9.42 -0.25
N GLY A 123 15.42 10.63 -0.84
CA GLY A 123 14.95 10.83 -2.21
C GLY A 123 13.44 11.03 -2.37
N GLN A 124 12.75 11.45 -1.31
CA GLN A 124 11.34 11.86 -1.40
C GLN A 124 11.12 12.88 -2.53
N TRP A 125 10.10 12.65 -3.35
CA TRP A 125 9.79 13.47 -4.52
C TRP A 125 8.32 13.89 -4.52
N SER A 126 7.98 14.92 -5.29
CA SER A 126 6.60 15.25 -5.63
C SER A 126 6.51 15.86 -7.03
N PHE A 127 5.31 15.85 -7.58
CA PHE A 127 5.02 16.34 -8.94
C PHE A 127 3.76 17.22 -8.91
N PRO A 128 3.65 18.27 -9.75
CA PRO A 128 4.64 18.73 -10.75
C PRO A 128 5.80 19.53 -10.18
N VAL A 129 5.70 19.95 -8.92
CA VAL A 129 6.73 20.73 -8.22
C VAL A 129 7.21 19.93 -7.03
N GLN A 130 8.51 20.00 -6.73
CA GLN A 130 9.09 19.44 -5.53
C GLN A 130 8.67 20.29 -4.32
N LEU A 131 7.71 19.78 -3.54
CA LEU A 131 7.17 20.40 -2.35
C LEU A 131 7.82 19.80 -1.11
N PRO A 132 8.09 20.62 -0.08
CA PRO A 132 8.48 20.11 1.23
C PRO A 132 7.45 19.14 1.78
N ILE A 133 7.89 18.11 2.53
CA ILE A 133 7.02 17.06 3.09
C ILE A 133 5.91 17.62 3.99
N GLN A 134 6.12 18.80 4.56
CA GLN A 134 5.16 19.52 5.41
C GLN A 134 3.86 19.85 4.68
N PHE A 135 3.90 20.03 3.35
CA PHE A 135 2.69 20.23 2.55
C PHE A 135 1.78 19.00 2.51
N LEU A 136 2.29 17.82 2.90
CA LEU A 136 1.48 16.60 3.09
C LEU A 136 0.99 16.46 4.54
N GLY A 137 1.09 17.50 5.36
CA GLY A 137 0.58 17.51 6.73
C GLY A 137 1.57 17.01 7.78
N VAL A 138 2.84 16.79 7.45
CA VAL A 138 3.89 16.51 8.45
C VAL A 138 4.20 17.78 9.23
N GLN A 139 3.94 17.77 10.55
CA GLN A 139 4.15 18.92 11.43
C GLN A 139 5.52 18.92 12.10
N GLN A 140 6.18 17.76 12.14
CA GLN A 140 7.51 17.61 12.69
C GLN A 140 8.53 18.46 11.92
N SER A 141 9.51 18.99 12.65
CA SER A 141 10.58 19.82 12.10
C SER A 141 11.86 19.68 12.93
N GLY A 142 12.98 20.21 12.43
CA GLY A 142 14.26 20.14 13.13
C GLY A 142 14.67 18.70 13.44
N SER A 143 15.03 18.42 14.69
CA SER A 143 15.44 17.08 15.15
C SER A 143 14.32 16.03 15.10
N HIS A 144 13.05 16.44 14.98
CA HIS A 144 11.90 15.52 14.87
C HIS A 144 11.55 15.16 13.42
N LEU A 145 12.22 15.73 12.42
CA LEU A 145 12.05 15.36 11.02
C LEU A 145 13.42 15.11 10.39
N GLN A 146 13.72 13.86 10.07
CA GLN A 146 15.03 13.43 9.61
C GLN A 146 14.90 12.51 8.39
N GLU A 147 15.91 12.51 7.52
CA GLU A 147 16.08 11.42 6.55
C GLU A 147 16.80 10.26 7.23
N ILE A 148 16.50 9.03 6.81
CA ILE A 148 17.20 7.83 7.29
C ILE A 148 18.68 7.93 6.85
N PRO A 149 19.65 7.81 7.78
CA PRO A 149 21.06 7.92 7.42
C PRO A 149 21.51 6.78 6.51
N PHE A 150 22.16 7.09 5.39
CA PHE A 150 22.69 6.07 4.47
C PHE A 150 23.92 6.58 3.70
N GLU A 151 24.76 5.66 3.22
CA GLU A 151 25.88 5.97 2.33
C GLU A 151 25.49 5.67 0.88
N SER A 152 25.36 6.70 0.02
CA SER A 152 24.98 6.50 -1.39
C SER A 152 26.11 5.87 -2.20
N ILE A 153 25.78 4.81 -2.94
CA ILE A 153 26.71 4.07 -3.81
C ILE A 153 27.12 4.93 -5.01
N SER A 154 26.25 5.85 -5.44
CA SER A 154 26.50 6.73 -6.61
C SER A 154 27.50 7.87 -6.34
N SER A 155 27.92 8.08 -5.10
CA SER A 155 28.82 9.16 -4.69
C SER A 155 30.29 8.82 -4.91
N SER A 156 30.69 8.61 -6.17
CA SER A 156 32.09 8.57 -6.60
C SER A 156 32.78 9.96 -6.55
N ASN A 157 32.04 11.01 -6.21
CA ASN A 157 32.60 12.31 -5.83
C ASN A 157 32.94 12.35 -4.33
N LYS A 158 34.20 12.05 -4.02
CA LYS A 158 34.86 12.13 -2.68
C LYS A 158 34.71 13.46 -1.92
N ASN A 159 34.01 14.47 -2.47
CA ASN A 159 33.90 15.82 -1.90
C ASN A 159 32.50 16.20 -1.41
N LYS A 160 31.49 15.32 -1.48
CA LYS A 160 30.27 15.46 -0.68
C LYS A 160 30.24 14.39 0.41
N LYS A 161 31.18 14.48 1.35
CA LYS A 161 30.86 14.08 2.72
C LYS A 161 29.76 15.02 3.17
N GLN A 162 28.50 14.66 2.92
CA GLN A 162 27.42 15.19 3.73
C GLN A 162 27.70 14.64 5.13
N LYS A 163 28.51 15.39 5.89
CA LYS A 163 28.61 15.25 7.34
C LYS A 163 27.22 15.58 7.88
N THR A 164 26.27 14.66 7.78
CA THR A 164 25.17 14.63 8.73
C THR A 164 25.80 14.11 10.00
N GLY A 165 26.17 15.02 10.90
CA GLY A 165 26.61 14.69 12.25
C GLY A 165 25.47 14.14 13.10
N THR A 166 24.65 13.26 12.54
CA THR A 166 23.54 12.61 13.23
C THR A 166 24.09 11.36 13.86
N SER A 167 24.12 11.34 15.20
CA SER A 167 24.20 10.09 15.97
C SER A 167 23.26 9.06 15.35
N SER A 168 23.70 7.80 15.27
CA SER A 168 22.87 6.68 14.82
C SER A 168 21.48 6.76 15.47
N PRO A 169 20.39 6.60 14.70
CA PRO A 169 19.03 6.70 15.24
C PRO A 169 18.85 5.77 16.44
N GLU A 170 18.12 6.19 17.46
CA GLU A 170 17.93 5.39 18.68
C GLU A 170 17.35 3.99 18.38
N TRP A 171 16.43 3.91 17.42
CA TRP A 171 15.85 2.65 16.97
C TRP A 171 16.85 1.70 16.31
N ALA A 172 18.00 2.16 15.82
CA ALA A 172 19.03 1.31 15.20
C ALA A 172 19.72 0.35 16.21
N ARG A 173 19.38 0.45 17.50
CA ARG A 173 19.75 -0.57 18.51
C ARG A 173 18.97 -1.88 18.33
N ASP A 174 17.78 -1.82 17.75
CA ASP A 174 16.88 -2.96 17.57
C ASP A 174 16.80 -3.43 16.11
N PHE A 175 17.28 -2.59 15.18
CA PHE A 175 17.19 -2.82 13.75
C PHE A 175 18.55 -2.67 13.07
N ASP A 176 18.90 -3.66 12.23
CA ASP A 176 19.75 -3.41 11.08
C ASP A 176 18.87 -2.86 9.95
N TYR A 177 19.43 -2.09 9.02
CA TYR A 177 18.67 -1.57 7.89
C TYR A 177 19.56 -1.32 6.68
N GLU A 178 18.97 -1.41 5.50
CA GLU A 178 19.64 -1.16 4.21
C GLU A 178 18.76 -0.27 3.35
N VAL A 179 19.38 0.70 2.68
CA VAL A 179 18.68 1.71 1.87
C VAL A 179 18.99 1.51 0.41
N LEU A 180 17.97 1.24 -0.39
CA LEU A 180 18.07 1.26 -1.85
C LEU A 180 18.04 2.70 -2.35
N ASP A 181 19.16 3.15 -2.91
CA ASP A 181 19.30 4.45 -3.58
C ASP A 181 18.15 4.69 -4.58
N PRO A 182 17.60 5.92 -4.69
CA PRO A 182 16.45 6.18 -5.56
C PRO A 182 16.69 5.85 -7.04
N LEU A 183 15.96 4.86 -7.55
CA LEU A 183 15.88 4.50 -8.95
C LEU A 183 14.88 5.43 -9.65
N ARG A 184 15.40 6.40 -10.42
CA ARG A 184 14.58 7.36 -11.15
C ARG A 184 14.20 6.83 -12.53
N PHE A 185 12.93 6.92 -12.86
CA PHE A 185 12.43 6.52 -14.18
C PHE A 185 12.49 7.69 -15.18
N LYS A 186 12.37 7.39 -16.47
CA LYS A 186 12.20 8.44 -17.52
C LYS A 186 10.85 9.16 -17.39
N SER A 187 9.86 8.49 -16.82
CA SER A 187 8.56 9.04 -16.45
C SER A 187 8.61 9.70 -15.07
N VAL A 188 7.49 10.32 -14.67
CA VAL A 188 7.32 10.84 -13.31
C VAL A 188 7.45 9.69 -12.30
N GLY A 189 8.20 9.93 -11.23
CA GLY A 189 8.33 9.04 -10.09
C GLY A 189 9.72 8.43 -9.92
N ALA A 190 9.86 7.68 -8.83
CA ALA A 190 11.05 6.93 -8.48
C ALA A 190 10.66 5.69 -7.67
N PHE A 191 11.53 4.69 -7.64
CA PHE A 191 11.46 3.58 -6.71
C PHE A 191 12.65 3.63 -5.77
N SER A 192 12.40 3.48 -4.47
CA SER A 192 13.41 3.55 -3.42
C SER A 192 12.77 3.03 -2.14
N GLU A 193 13.52 2.24 -1.39
CA GLU A 193 13.02 1.61 -0.17
C GLU A 193 14.15 1.51 0.87
N THR A 194 13.81 1.63 2.16
CA THR A 194 14.65 1.16 3.27
C THR A 194 14.03 -0.13 3.79
N ALA A 195 14.79 -1.22 3.70
CA ALA A 195 14.45 -2.46 4.36
C ALA A 195 14.98 -2.45 5.80
N PHE A 196 14.21 -2.96 6.74
CA PHE A 196 14.59 -3.07 8.15
C PHE A 196 14.62 -4.52 8.60
N PHE A 197 15.65 -4.92 9.32
CA PHE A 197 15.75 -6.24 9.93
C PHE A 197 15.70 -6.11 11.45
N HIS A 198 14.59 -6.51 12.05
CA HIS A 198 14.44 -6.51 13.50
C HIS A 198 15.28 -7.63 14.11
N ILE A 199 16.39 -7.26 14.77
CA ILE A 199 17.50 -8.14 15.12
C ILE A 199 17.06 -9.26 16.06
N PHE A 200 16.17 -8.94 17.01
CA PHE A 200 15.74 -9.84 18.07
C PHE A 200 14.77 -10.91 17.57
N THR A 201 13.83 -10.55 16.69
CA THR A 201 12.83 -11.49 16.17
C THR A 201 13.23 -12.11 14.85
N LYS A 202 14.35 -11.68 14.26
CA LYS A 202 14.82 -12.10 12.93
C LYS A 202 13.77 -11.85 11.84
N THR A 203 13.07 -10.73 11.96
CA THR A 203 11.98 -10.35 11.04
C THR A 203 12.48 -9.30 10.06
N LEU A 204 12.37 -9.59 8.76
CA LEU A 204 12.58 -8.63 7.70
C LEU A 204 11.28 -7.84 7.46
N ILE A 205 11.37 -6.52 7.51
CA ILE A 205 10.29 -5.57 7.22
C ILE A 205 10.69 -4.85 5.93
N VAL A 206 9.90 -5.07 4.90
CA VAL A 206 10.04 -4.52 3.54
C VAL A 206 8.71 -3.92 3.12
N THR A 207 8.75 -3.08 2.09
CA THR A 207 7.57 -2.40 1.55
C THR A 207 7.15 -3.06 0.24
N ASP A 208 7.73 -2.63 -0.88
CA ASP A 208 7.34 -3.01 -2.25
C ASP A 208 8.43 -3.83 -2.95
N SER A 209 9.61 -3.98 -2.33
CA SER A 209 10.74 -4.71 -2.91
C SER A 209 10.54 -6.22 -2.95
N VAL A 210 9.65 -6.75 -2.10
CA VAL A 210 9.29 -8.17 -2.06
C VAL A 210 7.79 -8.29 -1.88
N VAL A 211 7.17 -9.12 -2.70
CA VAL A 211 5.73 -9.38 -2.65
C VAL A 211 5.49 -10.88 -2.45
N SER A 212 4.38 -11.22 -1.77
CA SER A 212 3.86 -12.58 -1.69
C SER A 212 2.37 -12.54 -2.01
N VAL A 213 1.94 -13.37 -2.96
CA VAL A 213 0.54 -13.51 -3.33
C VAL A 213 0.11 -14.96 -3.09
N THR A 214 -0.83 -15.14 -2.18
CA THR A 214 -1.45 -16.44 -1.90
C THR A 214 -2.72 -16.64 -2.73
N ALA A 215 -3.14 -17.90 -2.88
CA ALA A 215 -4.42 -18.23 -3.52
C ALA A 215 -5.62 -17.62 -2.78
N ASP A 216 -5.51 -17.47 -1.47
CA ASP A 216 -6.54 -16.86 -0.63
C ASP A 216 -6.36 -15.35 -0.52
N PRO A 217 -7.44 -14.56 -0.63
CA PRO A 217 -7.40 -13.12 -0.44
C PRO A 217 -7.03 -12.77 1.02
N PRO A 218 -6.17 -11.75 1.26
CA PRO A 218 -5.84 -11.29 2.60
C PRO A 218 -7.09 -10.88 3.41
N LYS A 219 -7.03 -11.01 4.74
CA LYS A 219 -8.17 -10.71 5.65
C LYS A 219 -8.81 -9.34 5.39
N ILE A 220 -7.99 -8.32 5.10
CA ILE A 220 -8.48 -6.97 4.82
C ILE A 220 -9.29 -6.89 3.52
N ILE A 221 -8.93 -7.66 2.49
CA ILE A 221 -9.67 -7.72 1.22
C ILE A 221 -11.00 -8.46 1.42
N GLN A 222 -11.08 -9.38 2.38
CA GLN A 222 -12.30 -10.12 2.69
C GLN A 222 -13.35 -9.32 3.49
N GLU A 223 -13.00 -8.16 4.05
CA GLU A 223 -13.94 -7.34 4.84
C GLU A 223 -15.09 -6.82 3.98
N ASP A 224 -14.81 -6.52 2.71
CA ASP A 224 -15.79 -6.12 1.70
C ASP A 224 -15.54 -6.89 0.40
N PRO A 225 -16.35 -7.93 0.08
CA PRO A 225 -16.11 -8.78 -1.07
C PRO A 225 -16.49 -8.11 -2.40
N ARG A 226 -17.12 -6.92 -2.39
CA ARG A 226 -17.68 -6.31 -3.60
C ARG A 226 -16.66 -6.17 -4.74
N ALA A 227 -15.43 -5.79 -4.41
CA ALA A 227 -14.35 -5.71 -5.38
C ALA A 227 -14.01 -7.07 -5.99
N MET A 228 -13.89 -8.12 -5.17
CA MET A 228 -13.65 -9.48 -5.66
C MET A 228 -14.81 -9.95 -6.53
N LEU A 229 -16.06 -9.78 -6.08
CA LEU A 229 -17.24 -10.17 -6.84
C LEU A 229 -17.35 -9.38 -8.16
N PHE A 230 -17.00 -8.09 -8.16
CA PHE A 230 -16.94 -7.28 -9.37
C PHE A 230 -15.99 -7.87 -10.40
N HIS A 231 -14.77 -8.21 -9.99
CA HIS A 231 -13.72 -8.76 -10.86
C HIS A 231 -13.90 -10.25 -11.19
N ALA A 232 -14.69 -11.00 -10.42
CA ALA A 232 -14.99 -12.40 -10.69
C ALA A 232 -15.84 -12.61 -11.96
N ARG A 233 -16.52 -11.55 -12.42
CA ARG A 233 -17.37 -11.58 -13.61
C ARG A 233 -16.55 -11.56 -14.90
N ASP A 234 -16.91 -12.43 -15.82
CA ASP A 234 -16.40 -12.49 -17.19
C ASP A 234 -16.98 -11.34 -18.03
N SER A 235 -18.23 -10.96 -17.76
CA SER A 235 -18.88 -9.79 -18.36
C SER A 235 -19.86 -9.11 -17.40
N ILE A 236 -20.32 -7.92 -17.75
CA ILE A 236 -21.27 -7.15 -16.93
C ILE A 236 -22.63 -7.84 -16.72
N ASN A 237 -23.01 -8.75 -17.62
CA ASN A 237 -24.28 -9.47 -17.57
C ASN A 237 -24.25 -10.68 -16.62
N GLU A 238 -23.06 -11.09 -16.18
CA GLU A 238 -22.92 -12.23 -15.28
C GLU A 238 -23.42 -11.87 -13.87
N ILE A 239 -24.26 -12.74 -13.33
CA ILE A 239 -24.70 -12.70 -11.94
C ILE A 239 -23.81 -13.65 -11.17
N VAL A 240 -23.16 -13.14 -10.13
CA VAL A 240 -22.25 -13.91 -9.28
C VAL A 240 -22.81 -14.04 -7.87
N GLU A 241 -22.60 -15.21 -7.27
CA GLU A 241 -22.93 -15.46 -5.88
C GLU A 241 -21.71 -15.22 -4.98
N ASP A 242 -21.96 -14.80 -3.75
CA ASP A 242 -20.89 -14.60 -2.78
C ASP A 242 -20.49 -15.93 -2.12
N ASN A 243 -19.49 -16.60 -2.72
CA ASN A 243 -18.88 -17.81 -2.19
C ASN A 243 -17.34 -17.79 -2.32
N GLU A 244 -16.67 -18.74 -1.68
CA GLU A 244 -15.21 -18.81 -1.62
C GLU A 244 -14.55 -18.94 -3.00
N GLU A 245 -15.14 -19.71 -3.90
CA GLU A 245 -14.63 -19.92 -5.26
C GLU A 245 -14.72 -18.63 -6.08
N THR A 246 -15.86 -17.95 -6.05
CA THR A 246 -16.07 -16.67 -6.73
C THR A 246 -15.13 -15.58 -6.17
N ARG A 247 -14.97 -15.51 -4.84
CA ARG A 247 -14.02 -14.57 -4.22
C ARG A 247 -12.58 -14.84 -4.67
N ARG A 248 -12.15 -16.11 -4.70
CA ARG A 248 -10.83 -16.49 -5.22
C ARG A 248 -10.67 -16.10 -6.69
N LYS A 249 -11.67 -16.36 -7.55
CA LYS A 249 -11.66 -15.92 -8.96
C LYS A 249 -11.46 -14.41 -9.08
N GLY A 250 -12.23 -13.64 -8.32
CA GLY A 250 -12.09 -12.18 -8.22
C GLY A 250 -10.70 -11.74 -7.77
N TRP A 251 -10.17 -12.36 -6.72
CA TRP A 251 -8.84 -12.07 -6.19
C TRP A 251 -7.73 -12.31 -7.22
N ARG A 252 -7.75 -13.46 -7.92
CA ARG A 252 -6.75 -13.76 -8.97
C ARG A 252 -6.69 -12.69 -10.05
N ARG A 253 -7.86 -12.17 -10.42
CA ARG A 253 -8.03 -11.13 -11.45
C ARG A 253 -7.61 -9.76 -10.94
N MET A 254 -7.94 -9.42 -9.70
CA MET A 254 -7.46 -8.20 -9.04
C MET A 254 -5.93 -8.18 -8.92
N VAL A 255 -5.30 -9.30 -8.56
CA VAL A 255 -3.83 -9.41 -8.51
C VAL A 255 -3.19 -9.12 -9.86
N GLN A 256 -3.74 -9.70 -10.94
CA GLN A 256 -3.22 -9.45 -12.28
C GLN A 256 -3.40 -7.98 -12.67
N PHE A 257 -4.56 -7.37 -12.40
CA PHE A 257 -4.72 -5.93 -12.60
C PHE A 257 -3.73 -5.10 -11.78
N GLY A 258 -3.52 -5.45 -10.51
CA GLY A 258 -2.64 -4.70 -9.61
C GLY A 258 -1.16 -4.76 -9.99
N LEU A 259 -0.68 -5.93 -10.42
CA LEU A 259 0.75 -6.15 -10.69
C LEU A 259 1.16 -5.90 -12.14
N VAL A 260 0.27 -6.15 -13.11
CA VAL A 260 0.61 -5.99 -14.54
C VAL A 260 -0.15 -4.86 -15.25
N PHE A 261 -1.12 -4.22 -14.59
CA PHE A 261 -2.01 -3.16 -15.10
C PHE A 261 -2.90 -3.54 -16.30
N PHE A 262 -2.41 -4.37 -17.23
CA PHE A 262 -3.13 -4.87 -18.40
C PHE A 262 -2.88 -6.37 -18.58
N PRO A 263 -3.69 -7.23 -17.92
CA PRO A 263 -3.64 -8.67 -18.12
C PRO A 263 -3.87 -9.03 -19.59
N SER A 264 -3.21 -10.08 -20.11
CA SER A 264 -3.42 -10.53 -21.50
C SER A 264 -4.79 -11.15 -21.75
N GLU A 265 -5.48 -11.56 -20.68
CA GLU A 265 -6.73 -12.31 -20.73
C GLU A 265 -7.99 -11.44 -20.67
N ILE A 266 -7.84 -10.15 -20.98
CA ILE A 266 -8.97 -9.22 -21.10
C ILE A 266 -9.08 -8.65 -22.51
N ASP A 267 -10.32 -8.57 -22.99
CA ASP A 267 -10.69 -7.78 -24.15
C ASP A 267 -11.26 -6.43 -23.69
N VAL A 268 -10.76 -5.33 -24.25
CA VAL A 268 -11.31 -3.99 -23.97
C VAL A 268 -12.62 -3.81 -24.73
N VAL A 269 -13.69 -3.52 -24.00
CA VAL A 269 -15.01 -3.29 -24.59
C VAL A 269 -15.07 -1.86 -25.16
N PRO A 270 -15.51 -1.66 -26.42
CA PRO A 270 -15.72 -0.33 -26.98
C PRO A 270 -16.66 0.53 -26.12
N THR A 271 -16.37 1.82 -25.98
CA THR A 271 -17.11 2.73 -25.07
C THR A 271 -18.63 2.71 -25.30
N ALA A 272 -19.08 2.71 -26.56
CA ALA A 272 -20.51 2.70 -26.89
C ALA A 272 -21.19 1.39 -26.44
N GLU A 273 -20.49 0.26 -26.56
CA GLU A 273 -20.97 -1.04 -26.09
C GLU A 273 -21.01 -1.07 -24.56
N ALA A 274 -19.95 -0.63 -23.88
CA ALA A 274 -19.90 -0.60 -22.41
C ALA A 274 -21.03 0.25 -21.80
N ILE A 275 -21.38 1.38 -22.43
CA ILE A 275 -22.52 2.22 -22.02
C ILE A 275 -23.85 1.48 -22.24
N SER A 276 -24.02 0.85 -23.40
CA SER A 276 -25.22 0.08 -23.74
C SER A 276 -25.45 -1.09 -22.77
N GLU A 277 -24.39 -1.85 -22.46
CA GLU A 277 -24.48 -2.98 -21.54
C GLU A 277 -24.76 -2.52 -20.09
N ALA A 278 -24.21 -1.39 -19.67
CA ALA A 278 -24.44 -0.83 -18.33
C ALA A 278 -25.91 -0.47 -18.05
N VAL A 279 -26.69 -0.14 -19.08
CA VAL A 279 -28.14 0.10 -18.95
C VAL A 279 -28.88 -1.19 -18.56
N ASN A 280 -28.40 -2.33 -19.02
CA ASN A 280 -29.05 -3.64 -18.86
C ASN A 280 -28.52 -4.43 -17.66
N ILE A 281 -27.62 -3.86 -16.86
CA ILE A 281 -27.05 -4.53 -15.69
C ILE A 281 -28.16 -4.98 -14.73
N ASN A 282 -28.05 -6.24 -14.26
CA ASN A 282 -28.97 -6.76 -13.27
C ASN A 282 -28.97 -5.86 -12.01
N PRO A 283 -30.14 -5.44 -11.50
CA PRO A 283 -30.22 -4.56 -10.32
C PRO A 283 -29.44 -5.06 -9.10
N SER A 284 -29.39 -6.39 -8.88
CA SER A 284 -28.65 -6.99 -7.77
C SER A 284 -27.13 -6.79 -7.87
N MET A 285 -26.60 -6.63 -9.10
CA MET A 285 -25.16 -6.50 -9.35
C MET A 285 -24.70 -5.04 -9.37
N LYS A 286 -25.61 -4.05 -9.39
CA LYS A 286 -25.26 -2.62 -9.46
C LYS A 286 -24.35 -2.17 -8.31
N VAL A 287 -24.59 -2.70 -7.11
CA VAL A 287 -23.82 -2.38 -5.90
C VAL A 287 -22.34 -2.78 -6.01
N LEU A 288 -22.01 -3.77 -6.85
CA LEU A 288 -20.62 -4.19 -7.10
C LEU A 288 -19.82 -3.11 -7.85
N GLY A 289 -20.51 -2.20 -8.55
CA GLY A 289 -19.89 -1.07 -9.24
C GLY A 289 -19.56 0.12 -8.34
N GLU A 290 -19.95 0.10 -7.07
CA GLU A 290 -19.55 1.14 -6.10
C GLU A 290 -18.03 1.06 -5.86
N GLY A 291 -17.32 2.17 -6.10
CA GLY A 291 -15.85 2.22 -6.05
C GLY A 291 -15.14 1.69 -7.30
N ALA A 292 -15.90 1.16 -8.28
CA ALA A 292 -15.39 0.70 -9.57
C ALA A 292 -15.33 1.85 -10.60
N VAL A 293 -15.51 1.52 -11.87
CA VAL A 293 -15.66 2.50 -12.95
C VAL A 293 -17.00 3.24 -12.78
N PRO A 294 -17.03 4.58 -12.89
CA PRO A 294 -18.26 5.38 -12.77
C PRO A 294 -19.39 4.89 -13.68
N PHE A 295 -20.63 5.17 -13.26
CA PHE A 295 -21.85 4.85 -14.01
C PHE A 295 -22.08 3.34 -14.24
N SER A 296 -21.57 2.50 -13.34
CA SER A 296 -21.69 1.04 -13.42
C SER A 296 -21.09 0.44 -14.70
N LEU A 297 -20.12 1.13 -15.31
CA LEU A 297 -19.44 0.63 -16.50
C LEU A 297 -18.56 -0.59 -16.15
N TYR A 298 -18.44 -1.49 -17.12
CA TYR A 298 -17.56 -2.66 -17.06
C TYR A 298 -16.79 -2.74 -18.40
N PRO A 299 -15.66 -2.01 -18.53
CA PRO A 299 -15.06 -1.74 -19.83
C PRO A 299 -14.13 -2.85 -20.35
N TRP A 300 -14.26 -4.07 -19.82
CA TRP A 300 -13.49 -5.23 -20.25
C TRP A 300 -14.34 -6.51 -20.19
N LYS A 301 -13.95 -7.52 -20.95
CA LYS A 301 -14.46 -8.90 -20.82
C LYS A 301 -13.27 -9.81 -20.52
N TRP A 302 -13.42 -10.74 -19.58
CA TRP A 302 -12.41 -11.76 -19.37
C TRP A 302 -12.63 -12.93 -20.31
N HIS A 303 -11.55 -13.54 -20.78
CA HIS A 303 -11.65 -14.80 -21.49
C HIS A 303 -12.21 -15.90 -20.58
N ASP A 304 -13.12 -16.72 -21.13
CA ASP A 304 -13.79 -17.81 -20.43
C ASP A 304 -12.81 -18.90 -19.95
N ASN A 305 -13.32 -19.88 -19.20
CA ASN A 305 -12.60 -21.10 -18.79
C ASN A 305 -11.39 -20.88 -17.87
N ASN A 306 -11.44 -19.86 -16.99
CA ASN A 306 -10.33 -19.54 -16.07
C ASN A 306 -8.99 -19.30 -16.79
N ALA A 307 -9.00 -18.65 -17.97
CA ALA A 307 -7.79 -18.28 -18.69
C ALA A 307 -6.79 -17.49 -17.82
N ASP A 308 -7.30 -16.73 -16.84
CA ASP A 308 -6.54 -15.99 -15.84
C ASP A 308 -5.68 -16.87 -14.91
N LEU A 309 -6.01 -18.16 -14.75
CA LEU A 309 -5.42 -19.03 -13.73
C LEU A 309 -3.95 -19.30 -13.98
N LYS A 310 -3.56 -19.59 -15.23
CA LYS A 310 -2.16 -19.87 -15.59
C LYS A 310 -1.25 -18.68 -15.26
N ASN A 311 -1.71 -17.47 -15.57
CA ASN A 311 -0.96 -16.24 -15.27
C ASN A 311 -0.90 -16.01 -13.75
N PHE A 312 -2.00 -16.23 -13.05
CA PHE A 312 -2.03 -16.12 -11.59
C PHE A 312 -1.09 -17.13 -10.91
N GLU A 313 -1.03 -18.38 -11.36
CA GLU A 313 -0.11 -19.41 -10.83
C GLU A 313 1.35 -19.03 -11.06
N ALA A 314 1.67 -18.47 -12.24
CA ALA A 314 3.02 -18.00 -12.56
C ALA A 314 3.47 -16.82 -11.68
N ILE A 315 2.55 -15.91 -11.34
CA ILE A 315 2.79 -14.77 -10.45
C ILE A 315 2.89 -15.24 -8.99
N SER A 316 1.90 -16.00 -8.53
CA SER A 316 1.75 -16.35 -7.10
C SER A 316 2.78 -17.38 -6.65
N GLN A 317 3.14 -18.34 -7.50
CA GLN A 317 4.05 -19.45 -7.17
C GLN A 317 3.74 -20.11 -5.82
N GLY A 318 2.44 -20.22 -5.48
CA GLY A 318 1.99 -20.78 -4.20
C GLY A 318 2.29 -19.91 -2.97
N GLY A 319 2.45 -18.59 -3.13
CA GLY A 319 2.75 -17.66 -2.03
C GLY A 319 4.25 -17.44 -1.79
N GLN A 320 5.12 -17.90 -2.70
CA GLN A 320 6.55 -17.61 -2.59
C GLN A 320 6.83 -16.11 -2.74
N LEU A 321 7.97 -15.69 -2.18
CA LEU A 321 8.46 -14.32 -2.28
C LEU A 321 9.04 -14.09 -3.68
N PHE A 322 8.70 -12.96 -4.30
CA PHE A 322 9.28 -12.47 -5.55
C PHE A 322 9.52 -10.96 -5.53
#